data_AF-A0A7Y4NF49-F1
#
_entry.id   AF-A0A7Y4NF49-F1
#
_cell.length_a   1.000
_cell.length_b   1.000
_cell.length_c   1.000
_cell.angle_alpha   90.00
_cell.angle_beta   90.00
_cell.angle_gamma   90.00
#
_symmetry.space_group_name_H-M   'P 1'
#
loop_
_entity.id
_entity.type
_entity.pdbx_description
1 polymer ?
#
loop_
_entity_poly.entity_id
_entity_poly.type
_entity_poly.pdbx_seq_one_letter_code
_entity_poly.pdbx_strand_id
1 'polypeptide(L)'
;MAMTLALARLSRAEDGRIAYRMKRPLPDGTTHLLFTGLELLRRVASLVPPPRANLTRFHGVFAPGAKLRPFLVPQAGKEEARAGKEAAARTERMKRLTHARGRRGKLSDHGGRFRPRRNAHPRRRPAPALPLFLRR
;
A
#
# COMPACT_ATOMS: atom_id res chain seq x y z
N MET A 1 -23.54 -15.99 -4.72
CA MET A 1 -23.08 -17.32 -5.19
C MET A 1 -21.80 -17.14 -5.98
N ALA A 2 -20.65 -17.42 -5.38
CA ALA A 2 -19.37 -17.40 -6.09
C ALA A 2 -19.31 -18.64 -7.00
N MET A 3 -19.40 -18.45 -8.31
CA MET A 3 -19.20 -19.52 -9.27
C MET A 3 -17.69 -19.66 -9.50
N THR A 4 -17.05 -20.56 -8.75
CA THR A 4 -15.67 -20.98 -9.04
C THR A 4 -15.70 -21.86 -10.30
N LEU A 5 -15.15 -21.37 -11.41
CA LEU A 5 -14.90 -22.19 -12.59
C LEU A 5 -13.82 -23.22 -12.27
N ALA A 6 -14.14 -24.50 -12.40
CA ALA A 6 -13.18 -25.58 -12.18
C ALA A 6 -12.46 -25.92 -13.49
N LEU A 7 -11.13 -25.79 -13.50
CA LEU A 7 -10.30 -26.04 -14.69
C LEU A 7 -10.50 -27.45 -15.25
N ALA A 8 -10.66 -28.46 -14.38
CA ALA A 8 -10.89 -29.86 -14.77
C ALA A 8 -12.21 -30.10 -15.57
N ARG A 9 -13.06 -29.09 -15.69
CA ARG A 9 -14.33 -29.14 -16.44
C ARG A 9 -14.27 -28.34 -17.73
N LEU A 10 -13.14 -27.68 -18.00
CA LEU A 10 -12.91 -26.87 -19.19
C LEU A 10 -12.14 -27.71 -20.21
N SER A 11 -12.62 -27.76 -21.44
CA SER A 11 -11.92 -28.39 -22.57
C SER A 11 -12.04 -27.51 -23.81
N ARG A 12 -11.17 -27.73 -24.79
CA ARG A 12 -11.28 -27.10 -26.10
C ARG A 12 -12.07 -28.02 -27.02
N ALA A 13 -13.09 -27.50 -27.67
CA ALA A 13 -13.86 -28.20 -28.67
C ALA A 13 -13.15 -28.16 -30.04
N GLU A 14 -13.53 -29.08 -30.93
CA GLU A 14 -12.93 -29.22 -32.27
C GLU A 14 -13.14 -27.98 -33.15
N ASP A 15 -14.26 -27.27 -32.95
CA ASP A 15 -14.60 -26.00 -33.60
C ASP A 15 -13.79 -24.80 -33.07
N GLY A 16 -12.84 -25.05 -32.16
CA GLY A 16 -11.99 -24.03 -31.55
C GLY A 16 -12.65 -23.27 -30.40
N ARG A 17 -13.90 -23.58 -30.04
CA ARG A 17 -14.57 -23.01 -28.87
C ARG A 17 -14.12 -23.67 -27.58
N ILE A 18 -14.48 -23.07 -26.45
CA ILE A 18 -14.20 -23.61 -25.13
C ILE A 18 -15.47 -24.23 -24.57
N ALA A 19 -15.43 -25.52 -24.30
CA ALA A 19 -16.51 -26.27 -23.69
C ALA A 19 -16.33 -26.33 -22.16
N TYR A 20 -17.40 -26.06 -21.43
CA TYR A 20 -17.45 -26.21 -19.98
C TYR A 20 -18.49 -27.24 -19.58
N ARG A 21 -18.05 -28.36 -19.02
CA ARG A 21 -18.92 -29.44 -18.54
C ARG A 21 -19.60 -29.03 -17.24
N MET A 22 -20.92 -28.97 -17.25
CA MET A 22 -21.73 -28.60 -16.09
C MET A 22 -21.76 -29.67 -14.99
N LYS A 23 -22.10 -29.26 -13.76
CA LYS A 23 -22.29 -30.20 -12.63
C LYS A 23 -23.62 -30.91 -12.67
N ARG A 24 -24.66 -30.19 -13.08
CA ARG A 24 -25.99 -30.72 -13.28
C ARG A 24 -26.37 -30.36 -14.72
N PRO A 25 -27.00 -31.26 -15.48
CA PRO A 25 -27.52 -30.92 -16.79
C PRO A 25 -28.57 -29.81 -16.66
N LEU A 26 -28.77 -29.05 -17.73
CA LEU A 26 -29.90 -28.15 -17.87
C LEU A 26 -31.23 -28.94 -17.92
N PRO A 27 -32.38 -28.31 -17.67
CA PRO A 27 -33.69 -28.96 -17.86
C PRO A 27 -33.83 -29.60 -19.24
N ASP A 28 -33.21 -28.99 -20.25
CA ASP A 28 -33.21 -29.47 -21.64
C ASP A 28 -32.20 -30.60 -21.89
N GLY A 29 -31.54 -31.12 -20.85
CA GLY A 29 -30.53 -32.20 -20.94
C GLY A 29 -29.12 -31.73 -21.33
N THR A 30 -28.95 -30.45 -21.71
CA THR A 30 -27.64 -29.90 -22.10
C THR A 30 -26.61 -30.00 -20.97
N THR A 31 -25.47 -30.62 -21.25
CA THR A 31 -24.39 -30.88 -20.28
C THR A 31 -23.17 -29.99 -20.43
N HIS A 32 -22.98 -29.37 -21.59
CA HIS A 32 -21.81 -28.55 -21.91
C HIS A 32 -22.23 -27.14 -22.33
N LEU A 33 -21.56 -26.13 -21.78
CA LEU A 33 -21.67 -24.74 -22.23
C LEU A 33 -20.51 -24.45 -23.18
N LEU A 34 -20.81 -23.91 -24.36
CA LEU A 34 -19.81 -23.51 -25.35
C LEU A 34 -19.60 -22.00 -25.28
N PHE A 35 -18.34 -21.58 -25.24
CA PHE A 35 -17.94 -20.18 -25.24
C PHE A 35 -16.91 -19.90 -26.31
N THR A 36 -16.98 -18.73 -26.93
CA THR A 36 -15.81 -18.14 -27.59
C THR A 36 -14.76 -17.78 -26.53
N GLY A 37 -13.49 -17.65 -26.94
CA GLY A 37 -12.40 -17.28 -26.02
C GLY A 37 -12.67 -15.96 -25.30
N LEU A 38 -13.23 -14.97 -26.00
CA LEU A 38 -13.53 -13.65 -25.44
C LEU A 38 -14.70 -13.70 -24.44
N GLU A 39 -15.75 -14.49 -24.72
CA GLU A 39 -16.88 -14.66 -23.79
C GLU A 39 -16.45 -15.29 -22.47
N LEU A 40 -15.58 -16.30 -22.53
CA LEU A 40 -15.02 -16.90 -21.32
C LEU A 40 -14.21 -15.86 -20.53
N LEU A 41 -13.33 -15.11 -21.20
CA LEU A 41 -12.52 -14.08 -20.55
C LEU A 41 -13.38 -13.00 -19.89
N ARG A 42 -14.47 -12.55 -20.52
CA ARG A 42 -15.40 -11.59 -19.91
C ARG A 42 -16.02 -12.13 -18.62
N ARG A 43 -16.46 -13.38 -18.63
CA ARG A 43 -17.06 -14.03 -17.44
C ARG A 43 -16.03 -14.20 -16.32
N VAL A 44 -14.80 -14.61 -16.65
CA VAL A 44 -13.73 -14.74 -15.66
C VAL A 44 -13.33 -13.38 -15.09
N ALA A 45 -13.18 -12.37 -15.94
CA ALA A 45 -12.85 -11.01 -15.53
C ALA A 45 -13.92 -10.41 -14.60
N SER A 46 -15.21 -10.71 -14.81
CA SER A 46 -16.29 -10.25 -13.92
C SER A 46 -16.24 -10.83 -12.50
N LEU A 47 -15.51 -11.94 -12.30
CA LEU A 47 -15.33 -12.52 -10.96
C LEU A 47 -14.30 -11.75 -10.13
N VAL A 48 -13.41 -10.99 -10.79
CA VAL A 48 -12.38 -10.22 -10.11
C VAL A 48 -13.03 -8.98 -9.47
N PRO A 49 -13.01 -8.84 -8.13
CA PRO A 49 -13.56 -7.68 -7.47
C PRO A 49 -12.82 -6.40 -7.89
N PRO A 50 -13.51 -5.24 -7.94
CA PRO A 50 -12.89 -4.00 -8.37
C PRO A 50 -11.68 -3.64 -7.49
N PRO A 51 -10.64 -3.04 -8.09
CA PRO A 51 -9.44 -2.68 -7.34
C PRO A 51 -9.79 -1.71 -6.22
N ARG A 52 -9.12 -1.88 -5.07
CA ARG A 52 -9.29 -1.06 -3.85
C ARG A 52 -10.65 -1.24 -3.13
N ALA A 53 -11.44 -2.25 -3.49
CA ALA A 53 -12.53 -2.69 -2.64
C ALA A 53 -11.98 -3.53 -1.46
N ASN A 54 -12.47 -3.26 -0.25
CA ASN A 54 -12.14 -4.08 0.93
C ASN A 54 -12.75 -5.48 0.78
N LEU A 55 -11.90 -6.45 0.41
CA LEU A 55 -12.30 -7.86 0.23
C LEU A 55 -12.70 -8.50 1.56
N THR A 56 -12.09 -8.05 2.65
CA THR A 56 -12.41 -8.48 4.02
C THR A 56 -13.27 -7.40 4.67
N ARG A 57 -14.54 -7.71 4.90
CA ARG A 57 -15.45 -6.86 5.68
C ARG A 57 -15.54 -7.40 7.10
N PHE A 58 -14.99 -6.66 8.05
CA PHE A 58 -15.12 -6.98 9.46
C PHE A 58 -16.48 -6.52 9.99
N HIS A 59 -17.12 -7.38 10.79
CA HIS A 59 -18.41 -7.13 11.40
C HIS A 59 -18.30 -7.13 12.93
N GLY A 60 -19.34 -6.61 13.59
CA GLY A 60 -19.44 -6.59 15.05
C GLY A 60 -18.27 -5.87 15.70
N VAL A 61 -17.66 -6.52 16.68
CA VAL A 61 -16.61 -5.96 17.54
C VAL A 61 -15.32 -5.62 16.77
N PHE A 62 -15.06 -6.28 15.64
CA PHE A 62 -13.89 -6.02 14.79
C PHE A 62 -14.17 -5.00 13.67
N ALA A 63 -15.38 -4.48 13.55
CA ALA A 63 -15.70 -3.47 12.55
C ALA A 63 -14.93 -2.14 12.83
N PRO A 64 -14.54 -1.37 11.79
CA PRO A 64 -13.78 -0.12 11.96
C PRO A 64 -14.43 0.92 12.90
N GLY A 65 -15.77 0.87 13.01
CA GLY A 65 -16.59 1.75 13.85
C GLY A 65 -17.15 1.10 15.13
N ALA A 66 -16.61 -0.04 15.57
CA ALA A 66 -17.09 -0.70 16.78
C ALA A 66 -16.83 0.18 18.03
N LYS A 67 -17.85 0.37 18.89
CA LYS A 67 -17.75 1.17 20.13
C LYS A 67 -16.68 0.65 21.10
N LEU A 68 -16.41 -0.66 21.07
CA LEU A 68 -15.44 -1.33 21.94
C LEU A 68 -13.99 -1.24 21.43
N ARG A 69 -13.76 -0.66 20.24
CA ARG A 69 -12.42 -0.54 19.62
C ARG A 69 -11.37 0.13 20.52
N PRO A 70 -11.67 1.18 21.31
CA PRO A 70 -10.67 1.80 22.19
C PRO A 70 -10.11 0.88 23.28
N PHE A 71 -10.87 -0.15 23.67
CA PHE A 71 -10.48 -1.14 24.68
C PHE A 71 -9.76 -2.36 24.09
N LEU A 72 -9.98 -2.63 22.79
CA LEU A 72 -9.48 -3.83 22.11
C LEU A 72 -8.23 -3.60 21.27
N VAL A 73 -8.06 -2.39 20.72
CA VAL A 73 -6.88 -2.04 19.94
C VAL A 73 -5.78 -1.58 20.90
N PRO A 74 -4.59 -2.24 20.91
CA PRO A 74 -3.44 -1.73 21.64
C PRO A 74 -3.17 -0.29 21.23
N GLN A 75 -3.02 0.61 22.20
CA GLN A 75 -2.84 2.04 21.98
C GLN A 75 -1.40 2.34 21.51
N ALA A 76 -1.00 1.77 20.37
CA ALA A 76 0.21 2.15 19.66
C ALA A 76 -0.01 3.58 19.13
N GLY A 77 0.57 4.56 19.81
CA GLY A 77 0.50 5.96 19.39
C GLY A 77 0.23 6.99 20.50
N LYS A 78 -0.08 6.57 21.74
CA LYS A 78 -0.15 7.54 22.86
C LYS A 78 1.23 8.18 23.14
N GLU A 79 2.31 7.42 22.98
CA GLU A 79 3.68 7.93 23.08
C GLU A 79 4.10 8.72 21.84
N GLU A 80 3.79 8.22 20.63
CA GLU A 80 4.18 8.87 19.36
C GLU A 80 3.47 10.23 19.16
N ALA A 81 2.19 10.33 19.54
CA ALA A 81 1.44 11.59 19.49
C ALA A 81 1.91 12.60 20.55
N ARG A 82 2.42 12.14 21.71
CA ARG A 82 3.06 13.01 22.71
C ARG A 82 4.43 13.50 22.23
N ALA A 83 5.25 12.61 21.67
CA ALA A 83 6.55 12.94 21.10
C ALA A 83 6.45 13.94 19.93
N GLY A 84 5.43 13.80 19.06
CA GLY A 84 5.16 14.75 17.98
C GLY A 84 4.79 16.15 18.48
N LYS A 85 4.03 16.25 19.58
CA LYS A 85 3.67 17.54 20.21
C LYS A 85 4.88 18.21 20.88
N GLU A 86 5.73 17.44 21.56
CA GLU A 86 6.97 17.96 22.17
C GLU A 86 7.99 18.41 21.12
N ALA A 87 8.14 17.65 20.03
CA ALA A 87 9.00 18.02 18.92
C ALA A 87 8.53 19.32 18.25
N ALA A 88 7.22 19.51 18.05
CA ALA A 88 6.66 20.74 17.52
C ALA A 88 6.92 21.95 18.45
N ALA A 89 6.69 21.79 19.76
CA ALA A 89 6.95 22.84 20.75
C ALA A 89 8.44 23.23 20.86
N ARG A 90 9.35 22.25 20.77
CA ARG A 90 10.80 22.49 20.76
C ARG A 90 11.24 23.23 19.49
N THR A 91 10.66 22.87 18.35
CA THR A 91 10.94 23.54 17.06
C THR A 91 10.48 25.00 17.09
N GLU A 92 9.34 25.27 17.70
CA GLU A 92 8.82 26.64 17.85
C GLU A 92 9.68 27.48 18.81
N ARG A 93 10.10 26.93 19.96
CA ARG A 93 11.05 27.61 20.86
C ARG A 93 12.38 27.93 20.17
N MET A 94 12.89 26.99 19.37
CA MET A 94 14.13 27.20 18.62
C MET A 94 14.00 28.31 17.58
N LYS A 95 12.88 28.38 16.85
CA LYS A 95 12.58 29.49 15.92
C LYS A 95 12.48 30.86 16.61
N ARG A 96 11.93 30.91 17.82
CA ARG A 96 11.86 32.17 18.61
C ARG A 96 13.26 32.61 19.06
N LEU A 97 14.10 31.67 19.49
CA LEU A 97 15.49 31.94 19.88
C LEU A 97 16.37 32.37 18.70
N THR A 98 16.17 31.80 17.51
CA THR A 98 16.90 32.21 16.30
C THR A 98 16.47 33.59 15.81
N HIS A 99 15.16 33.91 15.86
CA HIS A 99 14.67 35.26 15.54
C HIS A 99 15.17 36.34 16.52
N ALA A 100 15.32 36.01 17.81
CA ALA A 100 15.86 36.92 18.81
C ALA A 100 17.38 37.19 18.62
N ARG A 101 18.14 36.22 18.09
CA ARG A 101 19.58 36.38 17.80
C ARG A 101 19.86 37.22 16.55
N GLY A 102 18.94 37.29 15.60
CA GLY A 102 19.11 38.05 14.35
C GLY A 102 19.04 39.58 14.48
N ARG A 103 18.65 40.12 15.65
CA ARG A 103 18.52 41.57 15.87
C ARG A 103 19.75 42.25 16.50
N ARG A 104 20.85 41.53 16.76
CA ARG A 104 21.98 42.05 17.55
C ARG A 104 23.32 42.13 16.80
N GLY A 105 23.30 42.38 15.49
CA GLY A 105 24.52 42.46 14.67
C GLY A 105 24.36 43.29 13.41
N LYS A 106 24.14 44.60 13.55
CA LYS A 106 24.52 45.59 12.53
C LYS A 106 25.35 46.68 13.20
N LEU A 107 26.66 46.51 13.21
CA LEU A 107 27.60 47.63 13.24
C LEU A 107 28.93 47.21 12.61
N SER A 108 29.31 47.97 11.57
CA SER A 108 30.65 48.20 11.01
C SER A 108 31.52 47.01 10.56
N ASP A 109 31.47 46.80 9.25
CA ASP A 109 32.58 46.86 8.29
C ASP A 109 34.03 46.88 8.84
N HIS A 110 34.88 45.95 8.39
CA HIS A 110 36.20 46.15 7.74
C HIS A 110 37.00 44.83 7.69
N GLY A 111 37.36 44.41 6.46
CA GLY A 111 38.60 43.69 6.10
C GLY A 111 38.99 42.40 6.84
N GLY A 112 38.80 41.24 6.20
CA GLY A 112 39.48 40.01 6.62
C GLY A 112 39.17 38.80 5.75
N ARG A 113 40.10 38.41 4.88
CA ARG A 113 40.02 37.16 4.10
C ARG A 113 40.08 35.94 5.02
N PHE A 114 38.93 35.41 5.42
CA PHE A 114 38.86 34.10 6.06
C PHE A 114 38.47 33.04 5.03
N ARG A 115 39.44 32.22 4.61
CA ARG A 115 39.15 31.01 3.83
C ARG A 115 38.60 29.93 4.77
N PRO A 116 37.43 29.34 4.50
CA PRO A 116 36.95 28.23 5.31
C PRO A 116 37.76 26.97 5.00
N ARG A 117 38.40 26.38 6.01
CA ARG A 117 38.94 25.01 5.94
C ARG A 117 37.78 24.05 5.67
N ARG A 118 37.88 23.26 4.59
CA ARG A 118 36.98 22.14 4.27
C ARG A 118 37.03 21.12 5.40
N ASN A 119 35.98 21.05 6.21
CA ASN A 119 35.78 19.91 7.11
C ASN A 119 35.15 18.74 6.33
N ALA A 120 35.80 17.59 6.48
CA ALA A 120 35.53 16.35 5.80
C ALA A 120 34.14 15.78 6.15
N HIS A 121 33.47 15.24 5.12
CA HIS A 121 32.26 14.44 5.26
C HIS A 121 32.54 13.15 6.06
N PRO A 122 31.72 12.79 7.07
CA PRO A 122 31.65 11.41 7.52
C PRO A 122 30.89 10.58 6.48
N ARG A 123 31.45 9.40 6.21
CA ARG A 123 31.17 8.48 5.11
C ARG A 123 29.71 8.00 5.11
N ARG A 124 29.05 8.04 3.93
CA ARG A 124 27.82 7.30 3.64
C ARG A 124 28.12 5.80 3.82
N ARG A 125 27.37 5.10 4.66
CA ARG A 125 27.35 3.62 4.65
C ARG A 125 26.68 3.18 3.34
N PRO A 126 27.24 2.24 2.56
CA PRO A 126 26.56 1.70 1.40
C PRO A 126 25.38 0.81 1.84
N ALA A 127 24.28 0.90 1.11
CA ALA A 127 23.09 0.07 1.30
C ALA A 127 23.40 -1.41 0.94
N PRO A 128 22.79 -2.39 1.63
CA PRO A 128 22.96 -3.79 1.25
C PRO A 128 22.27 -4.08 -0.08
N ALA A 129 22.99 -4.70 -1.00
CA ALA A 129 22.49 -5.17 -2.28
C ALA A 129 21.45 -6.28 -2.06
N LEU A 130 20.24 -6.09 -2.61
CA LEU A 130 19.26 -7.17 -2.71
C LEU A 130 19.67 -8.09 -3.86
N PRO A 131 19.71 -9.43 -3.66
CA PRO A 131 20.08 -10.34 -4.73
C PRO A 131 18.98 -10.42 -5.79
N LEU A 132 19.32 -10.02 -7.02
CA LEU A 132 18.58 -10.36 -8.23
C LEU A 132 18.72 -11.88 -8.49
N PHE A 133 17.73 -12.66 -8.09
CA PHE A 133 17.54 -14.02 -8.60
C PHE A 133 16.15 -14.13 -9.22
N LEU A 134 16.04 -13.74 -10.49
CA LEU A 134 15.21 -14.42 -11.49
C LEU A 134 15.56 -13.94 -12.90
N ARG A 135 16.44 -14.67 -13.59
CA ARG A 135 16.40 -14.81 -15.04
C ARG A 135 17.12 -16.09 -15.45
N ARG A 136 16.35 -17.16 -15.58
CA ARG A 136 16.57 -18.16 -16.61
C ARG A 136 15.23 -18.71 -17.04
#